data_AF-A0A0D0GNI2-F1
#
_entry.id   AF-A0A0D0GNI2-F1
#
_cell.length_a   1.000
_cell.length_b   1.000
_cell.length_c   1.000
_cell.angle_alpha   90.00
_cell.angle_beta   90.00
_cell.angle_gamma   90.00
#
_symmetry.space_group_name_H-M   'P 1'
#
loop_
_entity.id
_entity.type
_entity.pdbx_description
1 polymer ?
#
loop_
_entity_poly.entity_id
_entity_poly.type
_entity_poly.pdbx_seq_one_letter_code
_entity_poly.pdbx_strand_id
1 'polypeptide(L)'
;MGINNLNHHIYMMNYLDILDQVRAHVSSLFHTNKDERLIYHNLLHTEQVVKAAVKIANHYQLSDHDFFVVSIAAWFHDIGYLTSCEKHEERGAGLVKEFLESKGADPELTSLVMNCILATRMPQRPVGLLEEIVCDADLFHLGSEDFRERNKLIRKEASAFAGKDIDKHEWRLKTIMLFESHHYHTDYCRDLLNEKKEMNLNELKEKVIKDDHEKSKEEKAINSVLENTDHHPEIAATGSKAQLMEKKENKKEEKKKK
;
A
#
# COMPACT_ATOMS: atom_id res chain seq x y z
N MET A 1 61.64 10.04 -15.13
CA MET A 1 60.65 10.64 -16.04
C MET A 1 59.95 9.50 -16.75
N GLY A 2 58.62 9.43 -16.66
CA GLY A 2 57.83 8.37 -17.27
C GLY A 2 56.46 8.28 -16.61
N ILE A 3 55.67 9.33 -16.81
CA ILE A 3 54.31 9.49 -16.33
C ILE A 3 53.45 8.45 -17.05
N ASN A 4 53.04 7.38 -16.37
CA ASN A 4 51.93 6.53 -16.81
C ASN A 4 50.64 7.10 -16.21
N ASN A 5 50.13 8.15 -16.86
CA ASN A 5 48.79 8.66 -16.61
C ASN A 5 47.95 8.26 -17.82
N LEU A 6 47.54 6.98 -17.84
CA LEU A 6 46.59 6.46 -18.82
C LEU A 6 45.18 6.57 -18.23
N ASN A 7 44.50 7.66 -18.61
CA ASN A 7 43.08 7.73 -18.91
C ASN A 7 42.14 6.89 -18.03
N HIS A 8 41.95 7.30 -16.78
CA HIS A 8 40.67 7.09 -16.11
C HIS A 8 39.69 8.16 -16.64
N HIS A 9 39.18 7.97 -17.87
CA HIS A 9 37.92 8.60 -18.23
C HIS A 9 36.83 7.86 -17.44
N ILE A 10 36.61 8.32 -16.22
CA ILE A 10 35.45 8.00 -15.41
C ILE A 10 34.24 8.38 -16.26
N TYR A 11 33.54 7.40 -16.80
CA TYR A 11 32.23 7.62 -17.38
C TYR A 11 31.33 8.07 -16.22
N MET A 12 31.12 9.37 -16.07
CA MET A 12 30.06 9.86 -15.20
C MET A 12 28.74 9.36 -15.77
N MET A 13 28.01 8.55 -14.99
CA MET A 13 26.63 8.20 -15.30
C MET A 13 25.82 9.48 -15.47
N ASN A 14 25.12 9.62 -16.60
CA ASN A 14 24.15 10.69 -16.77
C ASN A 14 22.85 10.28 -16.05
N TYR A 15 22.73 10.68 -14.78
CA TYR A 15 21.60 10.31 -13.94
C TYR A 15 20.25 10.74 -14.51
N LEU A 16 20.17 11.88 -15.19
CA LEU A 16 18.92 12.35 -15.80
C LEU A 16 18.46 11.43 -16.93
N ASP A 17 19.37 11.08 -17.85
CA ASP A 17 19.07 10.17 -18.95
C ASP A 17 18.66 8.78 -18.44
N ILE A 18 19.33 8.28 -17.40
CA ILE A 18 18.99 6.98 -16.81
C ILE A 18 17.64 7.05 -16.09
N LEU A 19 17.30 8.14 -15.40
CA LEU A 19 15.98 8.30 -14.77
C LEU A 19 14.84 8.36 -15.80
N ASP A 20 15.07 8.94 -16.97
CA ASP A 20 14.09 8.91 -18.06
C ASP A 20 13.93 7.49 -18.62
N GLN A 21 15.03 6.74 -18.76
CA GLN A 21 14.98 5.33 -19.14
C GLN A 21 14.28 4.46 -18.08
N VAL A 22 14.51 4.72 -16.79
CA VAL A 22 13.83 4.05 -15.67
C VAL A 22 12.33 4.28 -15.73
N ARG A 23 11.90 5.54 -15.89
CA ARG A 23 10.48 5.89 -16.03
C ARG A 23 9.84 5.13 -17.19
N ALA A 24 10.48 5.13 -18.36
CA ALA A 24 9.98 4.43 -19.54
C ALA A 24 9.91 2.91 -19.31
N HIS A 25 10.94 2.33 -18.69
CA HIS A 25 11.01 0.91 -18.38
C HIS A 25 9.90 0.48 -17.42
N VAL A 26 9.81 1.12 -16.25
CA VAL A 26 8.80 0.79 -15.23
C VAL A 26 7.38 1.04 -15.75
N SER A 27 7.16 2.15 -16.47
CA SER A 27 5.87 2.39 -17.12
C SER A 27 5.51 1.26 -18.07
N SER A 28 6.43 0.78 -18.89
CA SER A 28 6.21 -0.35 -19.81
C SER A 28 5.85 -1.63 -19.06
N LEU A 29 6.51 -1.91 -17.93
CA LEU A 29 6.20 -3.09 -17.09
C LEU A 29 4.75 -3.03 -16.58
N PHE A 30 4.29 -1.88 -16.09
CA PHE A 30 2.89 -1.74 -15.64
C PHE A 30 1.90 -1.83 -16.80
N HIS A 31 2.19 -1.24 -17.96
CA HIS A 31 1.30 -1.30 -19.14
C HIS A 31 1.20 -2.71 -19.75
N THR A 32 2.24 -3.53 -19.62
CA THR A 32 2.26 -4.90 -20.15
C THR A 32 1.68 -5.92 -19.17
N ASN A 33 1.65 -5.60 -17.87
CA ASN A 33 0.96 -6.40 -16.86
C ASN A 33 -0.56 -6.31 -17.02
N LYS A 34 -1.26 -7.45 -16.88
CA LYS A 34 -2.72 -7.56 -17.05
C LYS A 34 -3.43 -8.08 -15.80
N ASP A 35 -2.78 -8.07 -14.65
CA ASP A 35 -3.40 -8.49 -13.41
C ASP A 35 -4.36 -7.41 -12.91
N GLU A 36 -5.64 -7.57 -13.26
CA GLU A 36 -6.72 -6.66 -12.87
C GLU A 36 -6.93 -6.57 -11.35
N ARG A 37 -6.28 -7.45 -10.57
CA ARG A 37 -6.32 -7.39 -9.10
C ARG A 37 -5.48 -6.23 -8.55
N LEU A 38 -4.47 -5.75 -9.29
CA LEU A 38 -3.60 -4.61 -8.92
C LEU A 38 -4.34 -3.27 -9.05
N ILE A 39 -5.32 -3.04 -8.17
CA ILE A 39 -6.20 -1.87 -8.16
C ILE A 39 -5.50 -0.64 -7.56
N TYR A 40 -4.54 -0.86 -6.66
CA TYR A 40 -3.78 0.18 -5.96
C TYR A 40 -2.29 0.18 -6.34
N HIS A 41 -1.59 -0.95 -6.23
CA HIS A 41 -0.15 -1.03 -6.56
C HIS A 41 0.05 -1.07 -8.08
N ASN A 42 -0.16 0.09 -8.70
CA ASN A 42 -0.11 0.34 -10.13
C ASN A 42 0.75 1.57 -10.45
N LEU A 43 0.89 1.90 -11.74
CA LEU A 43 1.72 3.01 -12.20
C LEU A 43 1.39 4.35 -11.52
N LEU A 44 0.11 4.64 -11.28
CA LEU A 44 -0.30 5.88 -10.61
C LEU A 44 0.25 5.95 -9.18
N HIS A 45 0.20 4.84 -8.44
CA HIS A 45 0.79 4.79 -7.10
C HIS A 45 2.31 5.00 -7.17
N THR A 46 3.01 4.31 -8.07
CA THR A 46 4.46 4.48 -8.26
C THR A 46 4.82 5.94 -8.55
N GLU A 47 4.11 6.61 -9.46
CA GLU A 47 4.33 8.03 -9.76
C GLU A 47 4.10 8.93 -8.54
N GLN A 48 3.10 8.61 -7.71
CA GLN A 48 2.85 9.35 -6.46
C GLN A 48 3.98 9.18 -5.46
N VAL A 49 4.54 7.96 -5.31
CA VAL A 49 5.69 7.69 -4.42
C VAL A 49 6.93 8.40 -4.95
N VAL A 50 7.20 8.35 -6.25
CA VAL A 50 8.30 9.11 -6.89
C VAL A 50 8.15 10.60 -6.62
N LYS A 51 6.94 11.16 -6.78
CA LYS A 51 6.68 12.58 -6.49
C LYS A 51 6.92 12.93 -5.02
N ALA A 52 6.54 12.04 -4.08
CA ALA A 52 6.80 12.22 -2.67
C ALA A 52 8.31 12.15 -2.36
N ALA A 53 9.02 11.14 -2.89
CA ALA A 53 10.46 10.99 -2.72
C ALA A 53 11.22 12.21 -3.23
N VAL A 54 10.89 12.73 -4.43
CA VAL A 54 11.48 13.96 -4.99
C VAL A 54 11.21 15.16 -4.09
N LYS A 55 9.99 15.31 -3.55
CA LYS A 55 9.65 16.40 -2.63
C LYS A 55 10.51 16.37 -1.36
N ILE A 56 10.68 15.19 -0.77
CA ILE A 56 11.47 15.01 0.45
C ILE A 56 12.96 15.20 0.15
N ALA A 57 13.47 14.62 -0.94
CA ALA A 57 14.85 14.78 -1.39
C ALA A 57 15.24 16.25 -1.62
N ASN A 58 14.34 17.04 -2.23
CA ASN A 58 14.54 18.48 -2.43
C ASN A 58 14.61 19.26 -1.11
N HIS A 59 13.82 18.88 -0.09
CA HIS A 59 13.90 19.51 1.23
C HIS A 59 15.28 19.32 1.86
N TYR A 60 15.81 18.08 1.79
CA TYR A 60 17.13 17.73 2.31
C TYR A 60 18.29 18.16 1.41
N GLN A 61 18.01 18.71 0.22
CA GLN A 61 19.01 19.15 -0.75
C GLN A 61 20.02 18.04 -1.06
N LEU A 62 19.51 16.84 -1.34
CA LEU A 62 20.35 15.69 -1.67
C LEU A 62 21.29 16.00 -2.84
N SER A 63 22.46 15.37 -2.81
CA SER A 63 23.39 15.39 -3.94
C SER A 63 22.73 14.76 -5.18
N ASP A 64 23.24 15.05 -6.38
CA ASP A 64 22.74 14.43 -7.61
C ASP A 64 22.77 12.89 -7.54
N HIS A 65 23.81 12.34 -6.88
CA HIS A 65 23.96 10.91 -6.62
C HIS A 65 22.84 10.37 -5.72
N ASP A 66 22.62 11.00 -4.56
CA ASP A 66 21.64 10.52 -3.59
C ASP A 66 20.21 10.74 -4.06
N PHE A 67 19.96 11.84 -4.76
CA PHE A 67 18.70 12.11 -5.44
C PHE A 67 18.40 11.03 -6.48
N PHE A 68 19.41 10.61 -7.26
CA PHE A 68 19.28 9.51 -8.20
C PHE A 68 18.94 8.18 -7.50
N VAL A 69 19.61 7.88 -6.38
CA VAL A 69 19.36 6.67 -5.57
C VAL A 69 17.89 6.58 -5.13
N VAL A 70 17.38 7.62 -4.45
CA VAL A 70 16.00 7.59 -3.92
C VAL A 70 14.96 7.62 -5.05
N SER A 71 15.25 8.29 -6.16
CA SER A 71 14.35 8.36 -7.30
C SER A 71 14.19 7.01 -8.00
N ILE A 72 15.29 6.30 -8.25
CA ILE A 72 15.21 4.94 -8.82
C ILE A 72 14.53 3.98 -7.84
N ALA A 73 14.90 4.02 -6.56
CA ALA A 73 14.28 3.15 -5.56
C ALA A 73 12.75 3.36 -5.53
N ALA A 74 12.28 4.61 -5.57
CA ALA A 74 10.85 4.92 -5.63
C ALA A 74 10.17 4.39 -6.90
N TRP A 75 10.84 4.38 -8.06
CA TRP A 75 10.28 3.78 -9.28
C TRP A 75 10.17 2.25 -9.19
N PHE A 76 11.11 1.59 -8.50
CA PHE A 76 11.20 0.14 -8.46
C PHE A 76 10.59 -0.51 -7.21
N HIS A 77 10.22 0.25 -6.17
CA HIS A 77 9.84 -0.32 -4.87
C HIS A 77 8.75 -1.40 -4.97
N ASP A 78 7.73 -1.16 -5.80
CA ASP A 78 6.56 -2.02 -5.92
C ASP A 78 6.55 -2.93 -7.15
N ILE A 79 7.52 -2.85 -8.06
CA ILE A 79 7.40 -3.60 -9.32
C ILE A 79 7.43 -5.13 -9.11
N GLY A 80 7.87 -5.60 -7.94
CA GLY A 80 7.73 -6.99 -7.54
C GLY A 80 6.29 -7.49 -7.52
N TYR A 81 5.31 -6.62 -7.25
CA TYR A 81 3.87 -6.95 -7.29
C TYR A 81 3.43 -7.47 -8.65
N LEU A 82 4.09 -7.07 -9.73
CA LEU A 82 3.78 -7.53 -11.09
C LEU A 82 4.04 -9.02 -11.28
N THR A 83 4.77 -9.66 -10.36
CA THR A 83 5.04 -11.10 -10.38
C THR A 83 4.44 -11.82 -9.17
N SER A 84 4.54 -11.25 -7.96
CA SER A 84 4.03 -11.83 -6.72
C SER A 84 3.96 -10.79 -5.61
N CYS A 85 2.87 -10.78 -4.85
CA CYS A 85 2.75 -9.94 -3.65
C CYS A 85 3.66 -10.41 -2.50
N GLU A 86 3.88 -11.72 -2.38
CA GLU A 86 4.80 -12.27 -1.38
C GLU A 86 6.22 -11.86 -1.75
N LYS A 87 6.97 -11.23 -0.83
CA LYS A 87 8.38 -10.82 -1.03
C LYS A 87 8.57 -9.95 -2.28
N HIS A 88 7.70 -8.96 -2.45
CA HIS A 88 7.73 -8.10 -3.64
C HIS A 88 8.91 -7.14 -3.57
N GLU A 89 9.34 -6.73 -2.38
CA GLU A 89 10.49 -5.88 -2.13
C GLU A 89 11.79 -6.57 -2.58
N GLU A 90 11.99 -7.85 -2.21
CA GLU A 90 13.16 -8.62 -2.67
C GLU A 90 13.18 -8.80 -4.20
N ARG A 91 12.00 -8.93 -4.82
CA ARG A 91 11.89 -9.04 -6.28
C ARG A 91 12.13 -7.70 -6.97
N GLY A 92 11.58 -6.61 -6.45
CA GLY A 92 11.85 -5.26 -6.93
C GLY A 92 13.34 -4.92 -6.86
N ALA A 93 13.99 -5.28 -5.74
CA ALA A 93 15.44 -5.16 -5.57
C ALA A 93 16.23 -6.01 -6.59
N GLY A 94 15.77 -7.21 -6.93
CA GLY A 94 16.37 -8.02 -8.00
C GLY A 94 16.25 -7.37 -9.39
N LEU A 95 15.06 -6.85 -9.71
CA LEU A 95 14.79 -6.22 -11.01
C LEU A 95 15.56 -4.90 -11.19
N VAL A 96 15.68 -4.08 -10.13
CA VAL A 96 16.47 -2.85 -10.21
C VAL A 96 17.96 -3.15 -10.38
N LYS A 97 18.45 -4.22 -9.74
CA LYS A 97 19.83 -4.68 -9.91
C LYS A 97 20.12 -5.04 -11.36
N GLU A 98 19.29 -5.88 -11.96
CA GLU A 98 19.44 -6.27 -13.38
C GLU A 98 19.41 -5.04 -14.30
N PHE A 99 18.50 -4.09 -14.04
CA PHE A 99 18.42 -2.85 -14.80
C PHE A 99 19.71 -2.03 -14.69
N LEU A 100 20.19 -1.77 -13.47
CA LEU A 100 21.37 -0.95 -13.21
C LEU A 100 22.66 -1.59 -13.74
N GLU A 101 22.84 -2.90 -13.56
CA GLU A 101 23.96 -3.65 -14.13
C GLU A 101 23.97 -3.55 -15.66
N SER A 102 22.79 -3.59 -16.31
CA SER A 102 22.69 -3.39 -17.77
C SER A 102 23.09 -1.98 -18.24
N LYS A 103 23.11 -0.99 -17.33
CA LYS A 103 23.58 0.38 -17.57
C LYS A 103 25.04 0.59 -17.18
N GLY A 104 25.72 -0.44 -16.70
CA GLY A 104 27.10 -0.35 -16.22
C GLY A 104 27.24 0.42 -14.91
N ALA A 105 26.19 0.48 -14.09
CA ALA A 105 26.27 1.04 -12.75
C ALA A 105 27.23 0.22 -11.87
N ASP A 106 27.94 0.89 -10.97
CA ASP A 106 28.84 0.19 -10.05
C ASP A 106 28.05 -0.57 -8.95
N PRO A 107 28.68 -1.57 -8.30
CA PRO A 107 28.01 -2.38 -7.28
C PRO A 107 27.60 -1.62 -6.02
N GLU A 108 28.28 -0.52 -5.68
CA GLU A 108 27.99 0.26 -4.47
C GLU A 108 26.69 1.06 -4.67
N LEU A 109 26.58 1.78 -5.80
CA LEU A 109 25.36 2.47 -6.20
C LEU A 109 24.17 1.51 -6.30
N THR A 110 24.38 0.35 -6.92
CA THR A 110 23.34 -0.68 -7.05
C THR A 110 22.88 -1.17 -5.68
N SER A 111 23.80 -1.39 -4.74
CA SER A 111 23.49 -1.83 -3.38
C SER A 111 22.68 -0.78 -2.61
N LEU A 112 23.03 0.51 -2.74
CA LEU A 112 22.30 1.61 -2.10
C LEU A 112 20.83 1.66 -2.56
N VAL A 113 20.60 1.56 -3.87
CA VAL A 113 19.24 1.55 -4.45
C VAL A 113 18.45 0.33 -3.96
N MET A 114 19.07 -0.86 -3.97
CA MET A 114 18.43 -2.08 -3.48
C MET A 114 18.05 -1.97 -2.00
N ASN A 115 18.93 -1.43 -1.16
CA ASN A 115 18.66 -1.26 0.27
C ASN A 115 17.47 -0.34 0.53
N CYS A 116 17.35 0.75 -0.24
CA CYS A 116 16.19 1.65 -0.17
C CYS A 116 14.88 0.93 -0.48
N ILE A 117 14.86 0.03 -1.48
CA ILE A 117 13.67 -0.77 -1.79
C ILE A 117 13.39 -1.78 -0.68
N LEU A 118 14.41 -2.49 -0.20
CA LEU A 118 14.25 -3.49 0.87
C LEU A 118 13.78 -2.89 2.19
N ALA A 119 14.09 -1.62 2.44
CA ALA A 119 13.69 -0.89 3.64
C ALA A 119 12.17 -0.65 3.71
N THR A 120 11.45 -0.63 2.59
CA THR A 120 9.99 -0.43 2.56
C THR A 120 9.22 -1.62 3.14
N ARG A 121 9.88 -2.78 3.27
CA ARG A 121 9.27 -3.99 3.82
C ARG A 121 8.75 -3.78 5.24
N MET A 122 7.48 -4.11 5.46
CA MET A 122 6.84 -3.95 6.76
C MET A 122 7.23 -5.04 7.78
N PRO A 123 7.53 -4.70 9.05
CA PRO A 123 7.70 -3.34 9.56
C PRO A 123 9.00 -2.70 9.06
N GLN A 124 8.91 -1.45 8.58
CA GLN A 124 10.04 -0.70 8.04
C GLN A 124 11.14 -0.51 9.09
N ARG A 125 12.40 -0.68 8.66
CA ARG A 125 13.60 -0.48 9.47
C ARG A 125 14.70 0.20 8.65
N PRO A 126 14.48 1.43 8.17
CA PRO A 126 15.46 2.12 7.35
C PRO A 126 16.75 2.40 8.13
N VAL A 127 17.87 2.35 7.43
CA VAL A 127 19.20 2.67 7.92
C VAL A 127 19.74 3.87 7.17
N GLY A 128 19.57 5.05 7.77
CA GLY A 128 20.06 6.31 7.22
C GLY A 128 19.10 6.98 6.25
N LEU A 129 19.43 8.21 5.88
CA LEU A 129 18.49 9.16 5.29
C LEU A 129 17.83 8.68 3.98
N LEU A 130 18.55 8.00 3.09
CA LEU A 130 18.00 7.61 1.79
C LEU A 130 16.89 6.56 1.93
N GLU A 131 17.10 5.58 2.81
CA GLU A 131 16.11 4.56 3.13
C GLU A 131 14.90 5.19 3.85
N GLU A 132 15.14 6.12 4.78
CA GLU A 132 14.09 6.87 5.48
C GLU A 132 13.20 7.65 4.50
N ILE A 133 13.81 8.31 3.51
CA ILE A 133 13.09 9.07 2.48
C ILE A 133 12.16 8.16 1.66
N VAL A 134 12.63 6.99 1.25
CA VAL A 134 11.83 6.06 0.43
C VAL A 134 10.70 5.44 1.25
N CYS A 135 10.97 5.05 2.51
CA CYS A 135 9.95 4.58 3.45
C CYS A 135 8.84 5.63 3.68
N ASP A 136 9.24 6.89 3.90
CA ASP A 136 8.29 7.98 4.10
C ASP A 136 7.51 8.32 2.82
N ALA A 137 8.14 8.20 1.65
CA ALA A 137 7.49 8.42 0.36
C ALA A 137 6.41 7.38 0.06
N ASP A 138 6.68 6.11 0.38
CA ASP A 138 5.76 4.98 0.20
C ASP A 138 4.48 5.15 1.05
N LEU A 139 4.66 5.46 2.35
CA LEU A 139 3.57 5.68 3.30
C LEU A 139 3.17 7.15 3.46
N PHE A 140 3.56 8.02 2.53
CA PHE A 140 3.24 9.45 2.53
C PHE A 140 1.73 9.72 2.63
N HIS A 141 0.95 8.79 2.06
CA HIS A 141 -0.49 8.90 1.97
C HIS A 141 -1.23 8.80 3.30
N LEU A 142 -0.63 8.22 4.35
CA LEU A 142 -1.27 8.12 5.66
C LEU A 142 -1.57 9.50 6.26
N GLY A 143 -0.71 10.49 6.00
CA GLY A 143 -0.87 11.89 6.41
C GLY A 143 -1.37 12.82 5.31
N SER A 144 -2.16 12.30 4.35
CA SER A 144 -2.69 13.09 3.25
C SER A 144 -4.22 13.16 3.25
N GLU A 145 -4.78 14.10 2.48
CA GLU A 145 -6.23 14.29 2.32
C GLU A 145 -6.90 13.14 1.55
N ASP A 146 -6.19 12.48 0.63
CA ASP A 146 -6.74 11.42 -0.21
C ASP A 146 -6.66 10.02 0.43
N PHE A 147 -6.13 9.94 1.67
CA PHE A 147 -5.98 8.71 2.44
C PHE A 147 -7.22 7.82 2.39
N ARG A 148 -8.40 8.39 2.59
CA ARG A 148 -9.66 7.62 2.64
C ARG A 148 -9.94 6.91 1.31
N GLU A 149 -9.70 7.56 0.18
CA GLU A 149 -9.94 6.95 -1.13
C GLU A 149 -8.86 5.92 -1.45
N ARG A 150 -7.60 6.21 -1.13
CA ARG A 150 -6.48 5.26 -1.28
C ARG A 150 -6.68 4.00 -0.44
N ASN A 151 -7.06 4.14 0.83
CA ASN A 151 -7.35 3.01 1.71
C ASN A 151 -8.49 2.12 1.20
N LYS A 152 -9.50 2.69 0.50
CA LYS A 152 -10.53 1.90 -0.17
C LYS A 152 -9.97 1.09 -1.34
N LEU A 153 -9.04 1.66 -2.12
CA LEU A 153 -8.38 0.95 -3.23
C LEU A 153 -7.52 -0.20 -2.71
N ILE A 154 -6.73 0.04 -1.66
CA ILE A 154 -5.91 -1.01 -1.01
C ILE A 154 -6.81 -2.16 -0.51
N ARG A 155 -7.94 -1.86 0.15
CA ARG A 155 -8.89 -2.91 0.58
C ARG A 155 -9.46 -3.70 -0.59
N LYS A 156 -9.82 -3.02 -1.69
CA LYS A 156 -10.37 -3.66 -2.89
C LYS A 156 -9.34 -4.61 -3.51
N GLU A 157 -8.09 -4.15 -3.63
CA GLU A 157 -6.99 -4.96 -4.10
C GLU A 157 -6.77 -6.19 -3.20
N ALA A 158 -6.68 -6.00 -1.89
CA ALA A 158 -6.51 -7.10 -0.94
C ALA A 158 -7.66 -8.11 -1.02
N SER A 159 -8.90 -7.64 -1.24
CA SER A 159 -10.06 -8.51 -1.45
C SER A 159 -9.97 -9.30 -2.76
N ALA A 160 -9.46 -8.66 -3.82
CA ALA A 160 -9.26 -9.29 -5.13
C ALA A 160 -8.21 -10.42 -5.05
N PHE A 161 -7.11 -10.21 -4.34
CA PHE A 161 -6.11 -11.25 -4.09
C PHE A 161 -6.61 -12.35 -3.15
N ALA A 162 -7.42 -12.01 -2.14
CA ALA A 162 -8.00 -12.99 -1.21
C ALA A 162 -9.15 -13.81 -1.82
N GLY A 163 -9.68 -13.43 -2.98
CA GLY A 163 -10.85 -14.05 -3.60
C GLY A 163 -12.15 -13.90 -2.80
N LYS A 164 -12.19 -12.95 -1.84
CA LYS A 164 -13.36 -12.67 -1.00
C LYS A 164 -13.36 -11.20 -0.58
N ASP A 165 -14.55 -10.62 -0.41
CA ASP A 165 -14.67 -9.26 0.13
C ASP A 165 -14.21 -9.24 1.59
N ILE A 166 -13.28 -8.34 1.90
CA ILE A 166 -12.78 -8.14 3.26
C ILE A 166 -13.73 -7.20 3.98
N ASP A 167 -14.23 -7.60 5.15
CA ASP A 167 -15.15 -6.78 5.93
C ASP A 167 -14.56 -5.39 6.23
N LYS A 168 -15.41 -4.37 6.15
CA LYS A 168 -14.99 -2.98 6.30
C LYS A 168 -14.55 -2.65 7.73
N HIS A 169 -15.17 -3.28 8.72
CA HIS A 169 -14.84 -3.07 10.12
C HIS A 169 -13.51 -3.77 10.45
N GLU A 170 -13.34 -5.02 10.03
CA GLU A 170 -12.05 -5.74 10.14
C GLU A 170 -10.92 -4.98 9.46
N TRP A 171 -11.14 -4.47 8.25
CA TRP A 171 -10.16 -3.66 7.52
C TRP A 171 -9.78 -2.41 8.31
N ARG A 172 -10.76 -1.67 8.84
CA ARG A 172 -10.51 -0.48 9.67
C ARG A 172 -9.62 -0.79 10.86
N LEU A 173 -9.87 -1.88 11.59
CA LEU A 173 -9.06 -2.28 12.73
C LEU A 173 -7.60 -2.54 12.32
N LYS A 174 -7.37 -3.25 11.20
CA LYS A 174 -6.01 -3.47 10.66
C LYS A 174 -5.35 -2.16 10.25
N THR A 175 -6.09 -1.24 9.62
CA THR A 175 -5.57 0.09 9.28
C THR A 175 -5.20 0.89 10.52
N ILE A 176 -6.00 0.84 11.59
CA ILE A 176 -5.67 1.51 12.87
C ILE A 176 -4.35 0.94 13.44
N MET A 177 -4.20 -0.39 13.45
CA MET A 177 -2.95 -1.03 13.89
C MET A 177 -1.74 -0.57 13.06
N LEU A 178 -1.89 -0.41 11.75
CA LEU A 178 -0.85 0.17 10.89
C LEU A 178 -0.51 1.60 11.31
N PHE A 179 -1.50 2.46 11.50
CA PHE A 179 -1.28 3.85 11.92
C PHE A 179 -0.56 3.97 13.25
N GLU A 180 -0.93 3.14 14.22
CA GLU A 180 -0.38 3.15 15.59
C GLU A 180 1.04 2.58 15.67
N SER A 181 1.39 1.64 14.77
CA SER A 181 2.74 1.05 14.71
C SER A 181 3.70 1.80 13.78
N HIS A 182 3.18 2.54 12.80
CA HIS A 182 3.98 3.31 11.86
C HIS A 182 4.39 4.67 12.42
N HIS A 183 5.59 5.13 12.10
CA HIS A 183 6.04 6.50 12.34
C HIS A 183 6.80 7.00 11.11
N TYR A 184 6.62 8.28 10.74
CA TYR A 184 7.46 8.89 9.72
C TYR A 184 8.91 9.02 10.23
N HIS A 185 9.86 8.67 9.38
CA HIS A 185 11.28 8.50 9.73
C HIS A 185 12.07 9.80 9.58
N THR A 186 11.75 10.63 8.60
CA THR A 186 12.39 11.94 8.40
C THR A 186 11.71 13.01 9.26
N ASP A 187 12.49 13.98 9.75
CA ASP A 187 11.94 15.15 10.47
C ASP A 187 10.95 15.92 9.59
N TYR A 188 11.26 16.05 8.30
CA TYR A 188 10.39 16.73 7.33
C TYR A 188 9.00 16.11 7.24
N CYS A 189 8.91 14.78 7.11
CA CYS A 189 7.61 14.11 7.01
C CYS A 189 6.89 14.08 8.35
N ARG A 190 7.62 14.01 9.48
CA ARG A 190 6.99 14.18 10.79
C ARG A 190 6.28 15.53 10.90
N ASP A 191 6.95 16.61 10.56
CA ASP A 191 6.37 17.96 10.66
C ASP A 191 5.24 18.18 9.65
N LEU A 192 5.40 17.64 8.43
CA LEU A 192 4.44 17.86 7.34
C LEU A 192 3.17 17.00 7.46
N LEU A 193 3.28 15.76 7.96
CA LEU A 193 2.26 14.73 7.78
C LEU A 193 1.64 14.23 9.09
N ASN A 194 2.30 14.38 10.24
CA ASN A 194 1.80 13.78 11.49
C ASN A 194 0.43 14.35 11.90
N GLU A 195 0.21 15.66 11.80
CA GLU A 195 -1.06 16.27 12.17
C GLU A 195 -2.21 15.63 11.37
N LYS A 196 -2.07 15.57 10.04
CA LYS A 196 -3.09 14.98 9.19
C LYS A 196 -3.21 13.46 9.38
N LYS A 197 -2.11 12.76 9.62
CA LYS A 197 -2.12 11.32 9.95
C LYS A 197 -2.92 11.06 11.22
N GLU A 198 -2.78 11.91 12.24
CA GLU A 198 -3.52 11.81 13.49
C GLU A 198 -5.01 12.11 13.29
N MET A 199 -5.36 13.12 12.48
CA MET A 199 -6.75 13.38 12.09
C MET A 199 -7.37 12.16 11.39
N ASN A 200 -6.66 11.57 10.42
CA ASN A 200 -7.08 10.38 9.70
C ASN A 200 -7.26 9.17 10.65
N LEU A 201 -6.38 9.00 11.64
CA LEU A 201 -6.49 7.97 12.67
C LEU A 201 -7.74 8.15 13.53
N ASN A 202 -7.98 9.36 14.02
CA ASN A 202 -9.13 9.66 14.86
C ASN A 202 -10.44 9.42 14.11
N GLU A 203 -10.52 9.79 12.83
CA GLU A 203 -11.65 9.46 11.97
C GLU A 203 -11.89 7.94 11.81
N LEU A 204 -10.82 7.13 11.78
CA LEU A 204 -10.96 5.67 11.73
C LEU A 204 -11.52 5.13 13.05
N LYS A 205 -10.99 5.61 14.18
CA LYS A 205 -11.41 5.21 15.53
C LYS A 205 -12.86 5.58 15.82
N GLU A 206 -13.28 6.79 15.46
CA GLU A 206 -14.67 7.24 15.59
C GLU A 206 -15.64 6.36 14.80
N LYS A 207 -15.26 5.98 13.57
CA LYS A 207 -16.07 5.07 12.74
C LYS A 207 -16.22 3.69 13.37
N VAL A 208 -15.16 3.14 13.96
CA VAL A 208 -15.21 1.85 14.70
C VAL A 208 -16.17 1.94 15.89
N ILE A 209 -16.04 2.98 16.72
CA ILE A 209 -16.94 3.19 17.88
C ILE A 209 -18.40 3.26 17.43
N LYS A 210 -18.68 3.98 16.34
CA LYS A 210 -20.03 4.08 15.79
C LYS A 210 -20.55 2.72 15.30
N ASP A 211 -19.74 1.98 14.54
CA ASP A 211 -20.11 0.65 14.03
C ASP A 211 -20.44 -0.32 15.18
N ASP A 212 -19.66 -0.31 16.27
CA ASP A 212 -19.87 -1.17 17.44
C ASP A 212 -21.13 -0.78 18.23
N HIS A 213 -21.41 0.52 18.36
CA HIS A 213 -22.66 1.00 18.94
C HIS A 213 -23.89 0.61 18.11
N GLU A 214 -23.81 0.64 16.78
CA GLU A 214 -24.90 0.23 15.90
C GLU A 214 -25.15 -1.29 16.00
N LYS A 215 -24.09 -2.10 15.95
CA LYS A 215 -24.18 -3.58 16.14
C LYS A 215 -24.79 -3.95 17.49
N SER A 216 -24.34 -3.32 18.58
CA SER A 216 -24.88 -3.63 19.92
C SER A 216 -26.35 -3.22 20.09
N LYS A 217 -26.83 -2.18 19.37
CA LYS A 217 -28.26 -1.83 19.32
C LYS A 217 -29.07 -2.85 18.54
N GLU A 218 -28.56 -3.31 17.40
CA GLU A 218 -29.21 -4.34 16.59
C GLU A 218 -29.32 -5.68 17.34
N GLU A 219 -28.26 -6.11 18.02
CA GLU A 219 -28.26 -7.33 18.84
C GLU A 219 -29.28 -7.25 19.99
N LYS A 220 -29.35 -6.12 20.69
CA LYS A 220 -30.36 -5.90 21.74
C LYS A 220 -31.78 -5.91 21.18
N ALA A 221 -32.00 -5.31 20.01
CA ALA A 221 -33.31 -5.33 19.36
C ALA A 221 -33.71 -6.75 18.95
N ILE A 222 -32.80 -7.54 18.38
CA ILE A 222 -33.04 -8.94 17.99
C ILE A 222 -33.36 -9.79 19.22
N ASN A 223 -32.56 -9.69 20.30
CA ASN A 223 -32.80 -10.44 21.53
C ASN A 223 -34.15 -10.07 22.16
N SER A 224 -34.53 -8.79 22.17
CA SER A 224 -35.84 -8.37 22.67
C SER A 224 -37.02 -8.94 21.86
N VAL A 225 -36.85 -9.15 20.55
CA VAL A 225 -37.87 -9.79 19.71
C VAL A 225 -37.94 -11.28 20.00
N LEU A 226 -36.79 -11.95 20.17
CA LEU A 226 -36.73 -13.37 20.50
C LEU A 226 -37.33 -13.68 21.88
N GLU A 227 -37.02 -12.86 22.89
CA GLU A 227 -37.58 -12.99 24.25
C GLU A 227 -39.10 -12.79 24.28
N ASN A 228 -39.64 -11.88 23.44
CA ASN A 228 -41.09 -11.67 23.33
C ASN A 228 -41.82 -12.76 22.53
N THR A 229 -41.10 -13.59 21.76
CA THR A 229 -41.69 -14.73 21.04
C THR A 229 -41.80 -16.01 21.87
N ASP A 230 -41.13 -16.08 23.03
CA ASP A 230 -41.13 -17.25 23.92
C ASP A 230 -42.21 -17.18 25.03
N HIS A 231 -43.12 -16.20 24.98
CA HIS A 231 -44.22 -16.03 25.95
C HIS A 231 -45.62 -16.27 25.36
N HIS A 232 -45.80 -17.41 24.68
CA HIS A 232 -47.12 -18.01 24.49
C HIS A 232 -47.07 -19.53 24.72
N PRO A 233 -47.75 -20.07 25.76
CA PRO A 233 -47.89 -21.50 25.93
C PRO A 233 -48.93 -22.04 24.92
N GLU A 234 -48.40 -22.75 23.92
CA GLU A 234 -48.96 -23.90 23.21
C GLU A 234 -50.46 -23.90 22.80
N ILE A 235 -50.75 -23.69 21.50
CA ILE A 235 -51.75 -24.48 20.76
C ILE A 235 -51.27 -24.71 19.30
N ALA A 236 -51.13 -26.00 18.95
CA ALA A 236 -51.23 -26.64 17.62
C ALA A 236 -50.15 -26.43 16.53
N ALA A 237 -49.36 -27.49 16.37
CA ALA A 237 -49.23 -28.30 15.15
C ALA A 237 -48.79 -27.65 13.82
N THR A 238 -47.62 -28.11 13.37
CA THR A 238 -47.22 -28.39 11.97
C THR A 238 -47.23 -27.23 10.96
N GLY A 239 -46.03 -26.84 10.45
CA GLY A 239 -45.91 -26.30 9.09
C GLY A 239 -44.93 -25.14 8.81
N SER A 240 -44.34 -24.47 9.80
CA SER A 240 -43.73 -23.15 9.52
C SER A 240 -42.22 -23.12 9.16
N LYS A 241 -41.43 -24.14 9.53
CA LYS A 241 -39.95 -24.07 9.32
C LYS A 241 -39.52 -24.30 7.86
N ALA A 242 -40.24 -25.14 7.12
CA ALA A 242 -39.95 -25.42 5.70
C ALA A 242 -40.35 -24.26 4.78
N GLN A 243 -41.51 -23.63 5.02
CA GLN A 243 -42.01 -22.53 4.18
C GLN A 243 -41.18 -21.24 4.33
N LEU A 244 -40.51 -21.03 5.48
CA LEU A 244 -39.61 -19.90 5.68
C LEU A 244 -38.24 -20.08 5.00
N MET A 245 -37.76 -21.32 4.84
CA MET A 245 -36.52 -21.60 4.12
C MET A 245 -36.71 -21.48 2.60
N GLU A 246 -37.84 -21.95 2.08
CA GLU A 246 -38.17 -21.87 0.64
C GLU A 246 -38.35 -20.40 0.16
N LYS A 247 -38.93 -19.53 1.01
CA LYS A 247 -38.99 -18.08 0.73
C LYS A 247 -37.63 -17.38 0.77
N LYS A 248 -36.64 -17.91 1.50
CA LYS A 248 -35.28 -17.35 1.56
C LYS A 248 -34.43 -17.76 0.35
N GLU A 249 -34.65 -18.93 -0.22
CA GLU A 249 -33.97 -19.37 -1.45
C GLU A 249 -34.49 -18.64 -2.69
N ASN A 250 -35.81 -18.50 -2.85
CA ASN A 250 -36.39 -17.78 -4.00
C ASN A 250 -35.99 -16.29 -4.05
N LYS A 251 -35.83 -15.62 -2.90
CA LYS A 251 -35.33 -14.23 -2.82
C LYS A 251 -33.83 -14.09 -3.12
N LYS A 252 -33.04 -15.15 -2.97
CA LYS A 252 -31.61 -15.15 -3.32
C LYS A 252 -31.40 -15.36 -4.81
N GLU A 253 -32.28 -16.12 -5.49
CA GLU A 253 -32.20 -16.31 -6.94
C GLU A 253 -32.67 -15.09 -7.74
N GLU A 254 -33.72 -14.37 -7.30
CA GLU A 254 -34.15 -13.13 -7.97
C GLU A 254 -33.12 -12.00 -7.91
N LYS A 255 -32.28 -11.96 -6.87
CA LYS A 255 -31.19 -10.98 -6.73
C LYS A 255 -29.92 -11.33 -7.52
N LYS A 256 -29.80 -12.54 -8.06
CA LYS A 256 -28.69 -12.95 -8.93
C LYS A 256 -28.99 -12.76 -10.42
N LYS A 257 -30.24 -12.42 -10.78
CA LYS A 257 -30.70 -12.20 -12.17
C LYS A 257 -31.01 -10.73 -12.52
N LYS A 258 -30.64 -9.78 -11.66
CA LYS A 258 -30.63 -8.33 -11.92
C LYS A 258 -29.22 -7.80 -11.75
#